data_AF-A0A946AIZ0-F1
#
_entry.id   AF-A0A946AIZ0-F1
#
_cell.length_a   1.000
_cell.length_b   1.000
_cell.length_c   1.000
_cell.angle_alpha   90.00
_cell.angle_beta   90.00
_cell.angle_gamma   90.00
#
_symmetry.space_group_name_H-M   'P 1'
#
loop_
_entity.id
_entity.type
_entity.pdbx_description
1 polymer ?
#
loop_
_entity_poly.entity_id
_entity_poly.type
_entity_poly.pdbx_seq_one_letter_code
_entity_poly.pdbx_strand_id
1 'polypeptide(L)'
;MDNKTSTRNKHADGLNRVGRFIQLVIAGLLSVCLISAAAAGPREQARRIHDRLAGVPPSAAILQLMEGEVDVGQAGTALDAAFRAMDNPSFYNVTLKNFAAPWTNRDQSVFVPLNDYIATVVGMIRDNEPFNTLFSADILYIGPGSLPGYSNTNNDHYATLENTNVDMMTGLVRSTQSAVTGLPSSAVAGVWTTRAAAEAFFVAGTNRAQFRFTMLNHLCNDMEQVHDVRRAPDRIRQDVSRSPGGDSRLFLNNCIGCHSGMDPMAGAFAYYDFDETTQQIVYTQGAVQPKYFNNDTNFEPGYRTTDDSWMNYWRNGQDQFLGWDTNLTGTGNGA
;
A
#
# COMPACT_ATOMS: atom_id res chain seq x y z
N MET A 1 6.65 -93.21 6.38
CA MET A 1 5.33 -92.87 6.93
C MET A 1 5.52 -92.47 8.38
N ASP A 2 4.62 -91.64 8.92
CA ASP A 2 4.65 -90.91 10.22
C ASP A 2 5.47 -89.61 10.17
N ASN A 3 4.91 -88.42 9.95
CA ASN A 3 3.70 -87.71 10.42
C ASN A 3 3.73 -87.30 11.90
N LYS A 4 3.30 -86.05 12.12
CA LYS A 4 2.99 -85.33 13.37
C LYS A 4 4.18 -84.68 14.10
N THR A 5 4.12 -83.44 14.60
CA THR A 5 3.11 -82.37 14.55
C THR A 5 3.76 -81.10 15.07
N SER A 6 3.53 -79.97 14.39
CA SER A 6 3.83 -78.63 14.87
C SER A 6 2.77 -78.20 15.89
N THR A 7 3.17 -77.93 17.13
CA THR A 7 2.39 -77.14 18.10
C THR A 7 3.08 -75.81 18.31
N ARG A 8 2.84 -74.87 17.39
CA ARG A 8 3.10 -73.44 17.63
C ARG A 8 2.27 -72.99 18.84
N ASN A 9 2.98 -72.53 19.87
CA ASN A 9 2.43 -72.05 21.13
C ASN A 9 1.67 -70.73 20.91
N LYS A 10 0.42 -70.81 20.45
CA LYS A 10 -0.45 -69.64 20.15
C LYS A 10 -0.81 -68.79 21.39
N HIS A 11 -0.53 -69.27 22.60
CA HIS A 11 -0.88 -68.57 23.83
C HIS A 11 0.08 -67.43 24.20
N ALA A 12 1.36 -67.50 23.82
CA ALA A 12 2.34 -66.46 24.16
C ALA A 12 2.22 -65.20 23.27
N ASP A 13 1.78 -65.35 22.02
CA ASP A 13 1.60 -64.24 21.07
C ASP A 13 0.36 -63.38 21.37
N GLY A 14 -0.69 -63.97 21.97
CA GLY A 14 -1.92 -63.26 22.33
C GLY A 14 -1.73 -62.27 23.47
N LEU A 15 -1.00 -62.66 24.52
CA LEU A 15 -0.72 -61.81 25.68
C LEU A 15 0.15 -60.59 25.30
N ASN A 16 1.16 -60.79 24.45
CA ASN A 16 2.02 -59.71 23.94
C ASN A 16 1.28 -58.74 23.01
N ARG A 17 0.29 -59.22 22.25
CA ARG A 17 -0.57 -58.36 21.42
C ARG A 17 -1.53 -57.52 22.24
N VAL A 18 -2.14 -58.09 23.29
CA VAL A 18 -3.04 -57.34 24.19
C VAL A 18 -2.26 -56.31 25.00
N GLY A 19 -1.07 -56.65 25.51
CA GLY A 19 -0.19 -55.70 26.19
C GLY A 19 0.25 -54.53 25.30
N ARG A 20 0.64 -54.80 24.04
CA ARG A 20 0.96 -53.74 23.07
C ARG A 20 -0.25 -52.92 22.67
N PHE A 21 -1.44 -53.52 22.57
CA PHE A 21 -2.67 -52.78 22.27
C PHE A 21 -3.07 -51.84 23.42
N ILE A 22 -2.97 -52.30 24.66
CA ILE A 22 -3.21 -51.48 25.85
C ILE A 22 -2.17 -50.34 25.95
N GLN A 23 -0.89 -50.62 25.70
CA GLN A 23 0.15 -49.57 25.66
C GLN A 23 -0.09 -48.54 24.56
N LEU A 24 -0.51 -48.97 23.36
CA LEU A 24 -0.83 -48.07 22.26
C LEU A 24 -2.10 -47.24 22.53
N VAL A 25 -3.10 -47.82 23.19
CA VAL A 25 -4.32 -47.10 23.61
C VAL A 25 -4.01 -46.08 24.72
N ILE A 26 -3.17 -46.44 25.70
CA ILE A 26 -2.73 -45.52 26.76
C ILE A 26 -1.86 -44.40 26.16
N ALA A 27 -0.93 -44.71 25.25
CA ALA A 27 -0.13 -43.70 24.55
C ALA A 27 -1.00 -42.78 23.67
N GLY A 28 -2.02 -43.32 23.00
CA GLY A 28 -3.00 -42.54 22.23
C GLY A 28 -3.84 -41.61 23.11
N LEU A 29 -4.32 -42.09 24.26
CA LEU A 29 -5.08 -41.29 25.23
C LEU A 29 -4.23 -40.19 25.88
N LEU A 30 -2.97 -40.47 26.22
CA LEU A 30 -2.03 -39.44 26.71
C LEU A 30 -1.71 -38.39 25.65
N SER A 31 -1.66 -38.78 24.37
CA SER A 31 -1.40 -37.86 23.25
C SER A 31 -2.59 -36.93 22.99
N VAL A 32 -3.83 -37.39 23.22
CA VAL A 32 -5.04 -36.57 23.09
C VAL A 32 -5.22 -35.62 24.29
N CYS A 33 -4.79 -36.01 25.50
CA CYS A 33 -4.81 -35.12 26.68
C CYS A 33 -3.78 -33.98 26.62
N LEU A 34 -2.76 -34.07 25.77
CA LEU A 34 -1.74 -33.04 25.56
C LEU A 34 -2.13 -31.98 24.52
N ILE A 35 -3.29 -32.12 23.88
CA ILE A 35 -3.86 -31.08 23.01
C ILE A 35 -4.59 -30.06 23.89
N SER A 36 -3.84 -29.38 24.76
CA SER A 36 -4.34 -28.12 25.33
C SER A 36 -4.32 -27.10 24.20
N ALA A 37 -5.48 -26.68 23.73
CA ALA A 37 -5.56 -25.48 22.92
C ALA A 37 -4.95 -24.36 23.76
N ALA A 38 -3.78 -23.85 23.37
CA ALA A 38 -3.20 -22.66 23.97
C ALA A 38 -4.08 -21.46 23.57
N ALA A 39 -5.17 -21.27 24.30
CA ALA A 39 -5.94 -20.05 24.22
C ALA A 39 -5.07 -18.96 24.84
N ALA A 40 -4.69 -17.96 24.03
CA ALA A 40 -4.10 -16.74 24.56
C ALA A 40 -5.11 -16.16 25.55
N GLY A 41 -4.71 -16.01 26.82
CA GLY A 41 -5.53 -15.32 27.80
C GLY A 41 -5.61 -13.83 27.47
N PRO A 42 -6.45 -13.07 28.20
CA PRO A 42 -6.56 -11.63 28.04
C PRO A 42 -5.19 -10.93 28.02
N ARG A 43 -4.27 -11.33 28.89
CA ARG A 43 -2.93 -10.74 28.95
C ARG A 43 -2.12 -10.97 27.68
N GLU A 44 -2.10 -12.19 27.14
CA GLU A 44 -1.38 -12.50 25.90
C GLU A 44 -2.00 -11.80 24.69
N GLN A 45 -3.34 -11.69 24.65
CA GLN A 45 -4.04 -10.95 23.60
C GLN A 45 -3.72 -9.45 23.64
N ALA A 46 -3.78 -8.83 24.83
CA ALA A 46 -3.41 -7.44 25.04
C ALA A 46 -1.97 -7.15 24.60
N ARG A 47 -1.03 -8.01 25.02
CA ARG A 47 0.36 -7.89 24.59
C ARG A 47 0.48 -7.99 23.07
N ARG A 48 -0.19 -8.95 22.44
CA ARG A 48 -0.16 -9.12 20.98
C ARG A 48 -0.69 -7.88 20.25
N ILE A 49 -1.76 -7.26 20.73
CA ILE A 49 -2.29 -6.01 20.15
C ILE A 49 -1.23 -4.92 20.21
N HIS A 50 -0.64 -4.69 21.40
CA HIS A 50 0.39 -3.65 21.56
C HIS A 50 1.62 -3.92 20.69
N ASP A 51 2.18 -5.12 20.74
CA ASP A 51 3.39 -5.49 19.98
C ASP A 51 3.17 -5.31 18.47
N ARG A 52 1.95 -5.57 17.97
CA ARG A 52 1.62 -5.47 16.53
C ARG A 52 1.32 -4.05 16.07
N LEU A 53 0.79 -3.19 16.94
CA LEU A 53 0.51 -1.79 16.61
C LEU A 53 1.74 -0.92 16.89
N ALA A 54 2.26 -0.91 18.12
CA ALA A 54 3.38 -0.06 18.48
C ALA A 54 4.75 -0.59 18.01
N GLY A 55 4.84 -1.88 17.63
CA GLY A 55 6.11 -2.49 17.20
C GLY A 55 7.10 -2.78 18.35
N VAL A 56 6.69 -2.52 19.60
CA VAL A 56 7.50 -2.70 20.82
C VAL A 56 6.66 -3.28 21.95
N PRO A 57 7.27 -3.97 22.93
CA PRO A 57 6.56 -4.46 24.12
C PRO A 57 5.90 -3.34 24.95
N PRO A 58 4.70 -3.55 25.52
CA PRO A 58 4.08 -2.61 26.45
C PRO A 58 4.84 -2.56 27.78
N SER A 59 4.75 -1.43 28.49
CA SER A 59 5.11 -1.38 29.91
C SER A 59 4.15 -2.27 30.72
N ALA A 60 4.57 -2.68 31.91
CA ALA A 60 3.74 -3.52 32.78
C ALA A 60 2.38 -2.88 33.11
N ALA A 61 2.36 -1.55 33.31
CA ALA A 61 1.15 -0.79 33.58
C ALA A 61 0.20 -0.74 32.37
N ILE A 62 0.73 -0.44 31.18
CA ILE A 62 -0.08 -0.42 29.94
C ILE A 62 -0.63 -1.83 29.66
N LEU A 63 0.19 -2.87 29.83
CA LEU A 63 -0.24 -4.24 29.64
C LEU A 63 -1.38 -4.63 30.60
N GLN A 64 -1.32 -4.19 31.86
CA GLN A 64 -2.38 -4.45 32.83
C GLN A 64 -3.68 -3.74 32.46
N LEU A 65 -3.61 -2.49 31.97
CA LEU A 65 -4.79 -1.77 31.50
C LEU A 65 -5.40 -2.47 30.28
N MET A 66 -4.58 -2.81 29.29
CA MET A 66 -5.02 -3.49 28.08
C MET A 66 -5.57 -4.90 28.36
N GLU A 67 -5.01 -5.62 29.33
CA GLU A 67 -5.54 -6.92 29.78
C GLU A 67 -6.98 -6.78 30.28
N GLY A 68 -7.27 -5.74 31.08
CA GLY A 68 -8.63 -5.44 31.52
C GLY A 68 -9.57 -5.01 30.40
N GLU A 69 -9.05 -4.42 29.31
CA GLU A 69 -9.84 -4.01 28.14
C GLU A 69 -10.20 -5.20 27.24
N VAL A 70 -9.36 -6.22 27.15
CA VAL A 70 -9.65 -7.40 26.31
C VAL A 70 -10.36 -8.54 27.05
N ASP A 71 -10.45 -8.46 28.38
CA ASP A 71 -11.18 -9.44 29.19
C ASP A 71 -12.69 -9.35 28.94
N VAL A 72 -13.27 -10.44 28.45
CA VAL A 72 -14.70 -10.57 28.15
C VAL A 72 -15.58 -10.35 29.39
N GLY A 73 -15.02 -10.50 30.60
CA GLY A 73 -15.70 -10.21 31.86
C GLY A 73 -15.75 -8.72 32.25
N GLN A 74 -15.12 -7.82 31.48
CA GLN A 74 -15.01 -6.39 31.78
C GLN A 74 -15.73 -5.53 30.74
N ALA A 75 -15.87 -4.23 31.04
CA ALA A 75 -16.61 -3.30 30.17
C ALA A 75 -15.83 -2.84 28.91
N GLY A 76 -14.53 -3.14 28.82
CA GLY A 76 -13.70 -2.73 27.69
C GLY A 76 -13.81 -3.65 26.48
N THR A 77 -13.16 -3.25 25.38
CA THR A 77 -13.06 -4.04 24.15
C THR A 77 -11.62 -4.15 23.65
N ALA A 78 -11.38 -5.09 22.73
CA ALA A 78 -10.12 -5.16 21.99
C ALA A 78 -9.81 -3.90 21.16
N LEU A 79 -10.83 -3.11 20.82
CA LEU A 79 -10.66 -1.83 20.14
C LEU A 79 -10.13 -0.76 21.10
N ASP A 80 -10.59 -0.73 22.35
CA ASP A 80 -10.06 0.19 23.38
C ASP A 80 -8.58 -0.10 23.65
N ALA A 81 -8.21 -1.38 23.75
CA ALA A 81 -6.83 -1.81 23.85
C ALA A 81 -6.00 -1.37 22.63
N ALA A 82 -6.57 -1.43 21.42
CA ALA A 82 -5.90 -0.97 20.21
C ALA A 82 -5.65 0.54 20.24
N PHE A 83 -6.65 1.35 20.62
CA PHE A 83 -6.46 2.80 20.79
C PHE A 83 -5.41 3.13 21.85
N ARG A 84 -5.41 2.41 22.98
CA ARG A 84 -4.37 2.56 24.00
C ARG A 84 -2.97 2.21 23.49
N ALA A 85 -2.84 1.19 22.65
CA ALA A 85 -1.56 0.88 22.02
C ALA A 85 -1.09 1.97 21.05
N MET A 86 -2.03 2.65 20.37
CA MET A 86 -1.74 3.77 19.48
C MET A 86 -1.18 4.99 20.23
N ASP A 87 -1.44 5.13 21.54
CA ASP A 87 -0.86 6.20 22.37
C ASP A 87 0.68 6.07 22.56
N ASN A 88 1.28 4.97 22.09
CA ASN A 88 2.73 4.81 22.08
C ASN A 88 3.35 5.57 20.89
N PRO A 89 4.33 6.47 21.09
CA PRO A 89 4.99 7.20 20.00
C PRO A 89 5.56 6.30 18.89
N SER A 90 5.93 5.06 19.21
CA SER A 90 6.46 4.10 18.22
C SER A 90 5.43 3.73 17.15
N PHE A 91 4.13 3.80 17.45
CA PHE A 91 3.08 3.61 16.47
C PHE A 91 3.22 4.62 15.32
N TYR A 92 3.43 5.90 15.62
CA TYR A 92 3.59 6.94 14.60
C TYR A 92 4.99 6.93 13.99
N ASN A 93 6.03 6.91 14.82
CA ASN A 93 7.41 7.10 14.39
C ASN A 93 8.01 5.88 13.66
N VAL A 94 7.48 4.68 13.90
CA VAL A 94 7.98 3.43 13.30
C VAL A 94 6.89 2.76 12.48
N THR A 95 5.76 2.40 13.09
CA THR A 95 4.75 1.58 12.41
C THR A 95 4.12 2.32 11.23
N LEU A 96 3.57 3.52 11.45
CA LEU A 96 2.95 4.30 10.38
C LEU A 96 3.96 4.82 9.36
N LYS A 97 5.17 5.18 9.80
CA LYS A 97 6.27 5.53 8.88
C LYS A 97 6.55 4.37 7.91
N ASN A 98 6.78 3.17 8.43
CA ASN A 98 7.08 1.98 7.62
C ASN A 98 5.87 1.50 6.80
N PHE A 99 4.65 1.75 7.28
CA PHE A 99 3.42 1.47 6.54
C PHE A 99 3.30 2.32 5.28
N ALA A 100 3.58 3.63 5.37
CA ALA A 100 3.48 4.54 4.24
C ALA A 100 4.73 4.57 3.34
N ALA A 101 5.91 4.21 3.88
CA ALA A 101 7.19 4.29 3.16
C ALA A 101 7.20 3.59 1.78
N PRO A 102 6.70 2.33 1.62
CA PRO A 102 6.64 1.65 0.33
C PRO A 102 5.85 2.40 -0.74
N TRP A 103 4.92 3.28 -0.35
CA TRP A 103 4.09 4.01 -1.30
C TRP A 103 4.81 5.18 -1.97
N THR A 104 5.99 5.52 -1.48
CA THR A 104 6.72 6.74 -1.86
C THR A 104 7.93 6.48 -2.75
N ASN A 105 8.18 5.22 -3.13
CA ASN A 105 9.30 4.84 -3.96
C ASN A 105 8.98 3.64 -4.87
N ARG A 106 9.72 3.50 -5.97
CA ARG A 106 9.47 2.45 -6.97
C ARG A 106 9.84 1.05 -6.49
N ASP A 107 10.75 0.95 -5.52
CA ASP A 107 11.24 -0.31 -4.96
C ASP A 107 10.32 -0.89 -3.89
N GLN A 108 9.26 -0.16 -3.50
CA GLN A 108 8.37 -0.50 -2.39
C GLN A 108 9.14 -0.77 -1.09
N SER A 109 10.29 -0.10 -0.94
CA SER A 109 11.15 -0.26 0.22
C SER A 109 10.59 0.48 1.42
N VAL A 110 10.66 -0.15 2.58
CA VAL A 110 10.44 0.50 3.88
C VAL A 110 11.67 1.31 4.32
N PHE A 111 12.83 1.06 3.69
CA PHE A 111 14.11 1.68 4.03
C PHE A 111 14.35 2.95 3.21
N VAL A 112 13.47 3.92 3.39
CA VAL A 112 13.61 5.28 2.84
C VAL A 112 13.56 6.32 3.97
N PRO A 113 14.22 7.48 3.79
CA PRO A 113 14.08 8.59 4.73
C PRO A 113 12.61 9.01 4.87
N LEU A 114 12.25 9.57 6.02
CA LEU A 114 11.00 10.31 6.16
C LEU A 114 10.91 11.38 5.07
N ASN A 115 9.73 11.54 4.49
CA ASN A 115 9.44 12.53 3.46
C ASN A 115 8.03 13.11 3.64
N ASP A 116 7.67 14.07 2.79
CA ASP A 116 6.41 14.79 2.86
C ASP A 116 5.17 13.92 2.64
N TYR A 117 5.23 12.93 1.76
CA TYR A 117 4.14 11.96 1.61
C TYR A 117 3.98 11.15 2.91
N ILE A 118 5.04 10.52 3.43
CA ILE A 118 4.96 9.71 4.65
C ILE A 118 4.41 10.54 5.82
N ALA A 119 4.98 11.73 6.06
CA ALA A 119 4.54 12.62 7.14
C ALA A 119 3.07 13.03 6.98
N THR A 120 2.62 13.27 5.75
CA THR A 120 1.22 13.62 5.46
C THR A 120 0.27 12.48 5.79
N VAL A 121 0.60 11.23 5.42
CA VAL A 121 -0.20 10.05 5.79
C VAL A 121 -0.24 9.88 7.31
N VAL A 122 0.91 9.97 7.98
CA VAL A 122 1.00 9.86 9.45
C VAL A 122 0.15 10.93 10.13
N GLY A 123 0.23 12.17 9.66
CA GLY A 123 -0.54 13.30 10.18
C GLY A 123 -2.04 13.16 9.96
N MET A 124 -2.46 12.73 8.76
CA MET A 124 -3.88 12.44 8.48
C MET A 124 -4.44 11.37 9.41
N ILE A 125 -3.70 10.30 9.66
CA ILE A 125 -4.12 9.24 10.59
C ILE A 125 -4.19 9.78 12.02
N ARG A 126 -3.18 10.55 12.46
CA ARG A 126 -3.14 11.15 13.79
C ARG A 126 -4.32 12.09 14.04
N ASP A 127 -4.63 12.94 13.09
CA ASP A 127 -5.67 13.97 13.22
C ASP A 127 -7.06 13.46 12.80
N ASN A 128 -7.18 12.17 12.46
CA ASN A 128 -8.42 11.53 12.02
C ASN A 128 -9.04 12.24 10.80
N GLU A 129 -8.20 12.65 9.85
CA GLU A 129 -8.62 13.24 8.59
C GLU A 129 -9.31 12.19 7.70
N PRO A 130 -10.39 12.54 6.98
CA PRO A 130 -11.06 11.61 6.09
C PRO A 130 -10.11 11.08 5.00
N PHE A 131 -9.76 9.79 5.07
CA PHE A 131 -8.74 9.20 4.20
C PHE A 131 -9.15 9.13 2.72
N ASN A 132 -10.45 9.25 2.42
CA ASN A 132 -10.96 9.40 1.05
C ASN A 132 -10.53 10.73 0.40
N THR A 133 -9.90 11.65 1.15
CA THR A 133 -9.35 12.91 0.64
C THR A 133 -7.86 12.84 0.31
N LEU A 134 -7.22 11.68 0.50
CA LEU A 134 -5.77 11.48 0.32
C LEU A 134 -5.23 12.00 -1.03
N PHE A 135 -6.03 11.89 -2.10
CA PHE A 135 -5.65 12.30 -3.46
C PHE A 135 -6.23 13.64 -3.90
N SER A 136 -6.94 14.37 -3.04
CA SER A 136 -7.66 15.59 -3.43
C SER A 136 -7.50 16.75 -2.46
N ALA A 137 -7.15 16.49 -1.21
CA ALA A 137 -7.03 17.54 -0.22
C ALA A 137 -5.73 18.33 -0.39
N ASP A 138 -5.84 19.66 -0.29
CA ASP A 138 -4.70 20.55 -0.14
C ASP A 138 -4.20 20.54 1.31
N ILE A 139 -3.58 19.43 1.69
CA ILE A 139 -3.05 19.17 3.03
C ILE A 139 -1.60 18.74 2.91
N LEU A 140 -0.80 19.19 3.87
CA LEU A 140 0.55 18.74 4.10
C LEU A 140 0.81 18.68 5.61
N TYR A 141 1.61 17.72 6.05
CA TYR A 141 2.15 17.73 7.41
C TYR A 141 3.66 17.99 7.39
N ILE A 142 4.08 18.96 8.19
CA ILE A 142 5.48 19.37 8.38
C ILE A 142 5.84 19.26 9.86
N GLY A 143 7.13 19.20 10.18
CA GLY A 143 7.61 19.31 11.55
C GLY A 143 7.58 20.74 12.11
N PRO A 144 7.99 20.93 13.37
CA PRO A 144 7.95 22.21 14.06
C PRO A 144 8.86 23.26 13.41
N GLY A 145 8.55 24.54 13.61
CA GLY A 145 9.30 25.67 13.01
C GLY A 145 10.76 25.83 13.48
N SER A 146 11.24 25.00 14.40
CA SER A 146 12.66 24.91 14.76
C SER A 146 13.50 24.11 13.76
N LEU A 147 12.87 23.40 12.82
CA LEU A 147 13.53 22.66 11.75
C LEU A 147 13.84 23.57 10.54
N PRO A 148 14.68 23.12 9.59
CA PRO A 148 14.79 23.78 8.28
C PRO A 148 13.40 23.97 7.65
N GLY A 149 13.21 25.03 6.85
CA GLY A 149 11.94 25.23 6.15
C GLY A 149 11.65 24.10 5.15
N TYR A 150 10.36 23.87 4.83
CA TYR A 150 9.99 22.99 3.71
C TYR A 150 10.67 23.47 2.43
N SER A 151 11.19 22.53 1.65
CA SER A 151 11.89 22.81 0.40
C SER A 151 11.28 21.99 -0.74
N ASN A 152 11.00 22.65 -1.86
CA ASN A 152 10.60 21.96 -3.08
C ASN A 152 11.74 21.16 -3.72
N THR A 153 12.99 21.48 -3.39
CA THR A 153 14.17 20.99 -4.13
C THR A 153 15.01 19.99 -3.34
N ASN A 154 14.67 19.72 -2.08
CA ASN A 154 15.37 18.75 -1.24
C ASN A 154 14.45 18.18 -0.14
N ASN A 155 14.97 17.23 0.64
CA ASN A 155 14.25 16.57 1.73
C ASN A 155 14.80 16.93 3.13
N ASP A 156 15.55 18.03 3.27
CA ASP A 156 16.30 18.34 4.49
C ASP A 156 15.39 18.54 5.70
N HIS A 157 14.19 19.11 5.48
CA HIS A 157 13.18 19.29 6.53
C HIS A 157 12.82 17.95 7.20
N TYR A 158 12.42 16.96 6.42
CA TYR A 158 11.98 15.66 6.92
C TYR A 158 13.13 14.77 7.37
N ALA A 159 14.29 14.85 6.70
CA ALA A 159 15.50 14.19 7.15
C ALA A 159 15.94 14.72 8.53
N THR A 160 15.83 16.03 8.78
CA THR A 160 16.16 16.62 10.09
C THR A 160 15.12 16.26 11.14
N LEU A 161 13.83 16.26 10.79
CA LEU A 161 12.74 15.80 11.67
C LEU A 161 13.05 14.39 12.21
N GLU A 162 13.39 13.48 11.30
CA GLU A 162 13.76 12.10 11.64
C GLU A 162 15.05 12.03 12.46
N ASN A 163 16.13 12.67 12.02
CA ASN A 163 17.44 12.62 12.68
C ASN A 163 17.44 13.24 14.09
N THR A 164 16.53 14.17 14.36
CA THR A 164 16.37 14.80 15.68
C THR A 164 15.33 14.10 16.56
N ASN A 165 14.76 12.98 16.10
CA ASN A 165 13.73 12.20 16.81
C ASN A 165 12.53 13.05 17.24
N VAL A 166 12.09 13.98 16.40
CA VAL A 166 10.83 14.69 16.65
C VAL A 166 9.70 13.67 16.60
N ASP A 167 8.97 13.55 17.71
CA ASP A 167 7.85 12.63 17.83
C ASP A 167 6.69 13.06 16.92
N MET A 168 6.38 12.27 15.88
CA MET A 168 5.29 12.57 14.95
C MET A 168 3.90 12.53 15.60
N MET A 169 3.74 11.87 16.76
CA MET A 169 2.49 11.90 17.53
C MET A 169 2.16 13.31 18.01
N THR A 170 3.15 14.16 18.29
CA THR A 170 2.93 15.49 18.89
C THR A 170 3.53 16.63 18.08
N GLY A 171 4.59 16.36 17.31
CA GLY A 171 5.41 17.35 16.63
C GLY A 171 4.99 17.68 15.19
N LEU A 172 4.13 16.88 14.54
CA LEU A 172 3.62 17.25 13.20
C LEU A 172 2.64 18.41 13.29
N VAL A 173 2.81 19.39 12.40
CA VAL A 173 1.97 20.57 12.24
C VAL A 173 1.30 20.50 10.87
N ARG A 174 -0.02 20.65 10.86
CA ARG A 174 -0.81 20.70 9.63
C ARG A 174 -0.56 22.01 8.89
N SER A 175 -0.35 21.91 7.58
CA SER A 175 -0.22 23.00 6.62
C SER A 175 -0.99 22.63 5.34
N THR A 176 -0.83 23.42 4.28
CA THR A 176 -1.30 23.09 2.93
C THR A 176 -0.13 23.03 1.96
N GLN A 177 -0.25 22.26 0.89
CA GLN A 177 0.77 22.21 -0.16
C GLN A 177 0.83 23.56 -0.87
N SER A 178 -0.32 24.13 -1.23
CA SER A 178 -0.38 25.43 -1.93
C SER A 178 0.31 26.57 -1.18
N ALA A 179 0.37 26.53 0.15
CA ALA A 179 1.04 27.53 0.97
C ALA A 179 2.58 27.43 0.95
N VAL A 180 3.14 26.25 0.68
CA VAL A 180 4.58 26.00 0.82
C VAL A 180 5.28 25.59 -0.48
N THR A 181 4.54 25.04 -1.45
CA THR A 181 5.12 24.54 -2.70
C THR A 181 5.07 25.57 -3.83
N GLY A 182 4.19 26.58 -3.74
CA GLY A 182 3.92 27.50 -4.84
C GLY A 182 3.05 26.91 -5.95
N LEU A 183 2.57 25.66 -5.81
CA LEU A 183 1.52 25.13 -6.67
C LEU A 183 0.21 25.90 -6.40
N PRO A 184 -0.55 26.29 -7.44
CA PRO A 184 -1.89 26.79 -7.23
C PRO A 184 -2.75 25.69 -6.60
N SER A 185 -3.73 26.06 -5.76
CA SER A 185 -4.60 25.07 -5.09
C SER A 185 -5.33 24.14 -6.07
N SER A 186 -5.64 24.63 -7.27
CA SER A 186 -6.24 23.82 -8.35
C SER A 186 -5.30 22.78 -8.98
N ALA A 187 -4.00 22.85 -8.66
CA ALA A 187 -2.99 21.89 -9.10
C ALA A 187 -2.51 20.97 -7.96
N VAL A 188 -3.13 21.06 -6.79
CA VAL A 188 -2.85 20.13 -5.69
C VAL A 188 -3.74 18.92 -5.85
N ALA A 189 -3.14 17.74 -5.92
CA ALA A 189 -3.84 16.47 -6.07
C ALA A 189 -3.47 15.53 -4.91
N GLY A 190 -3.65 16.04 -3.69
CA GLY A 190 -3.31 15.34 -2.45
C GLY A 190 -1.86 14.84 -2.45
N VAL A 191 -1.65 13.60 -2.03
CA VAL A 191 -0.30 13.03 -1.93
C VAL A 191 0.41 12.87 -3.27
N TRP A 192 -0.29 12.85 -4.41
CA TRP A 192 0.35 12.77 -5.72
C TRP A 192 1.26 13.94 -6.02
N THR A 193 0.95 15.12 -5.49
CA THR A 193 1.69 16.37 -5.72
C THR A 193 2.64 16.71 -4.56
N THR A 194 2.88 15.76 -3.65
CA THR A 194 4.01 15.86 -2.73
C THR A 194 5.33 15.71 -3.50
N ARG A 195 6.40 16.34 -3.02
CA ARG A 195 7.72 16.28 -3.65
C ARG A 195 8.18 14.83 -3.78
N ALA A 196 8.04 14.01 -2.75
CA ALA A 196 8.46 12.61 -2.78
C ALA A 196 7.70 11.78 -3.83
N ALA A 197 6.37 11.94 -3.93
CA ALA A 197 5.60 11.25 -4.95
C ALA A 197 5.98 11.70 -6.36
N ALA A 198 6.15 13.00 -6.57
CA ALA A 198 6.53 13.53 -7.87
C ALA A 198 7.94 13.09 -8.30
N GLU A 199 8.91 13.16 -7.39
CA GLU A 199 10.27 12.65 -7.59
C GLU A 199 10.26 11.17 -7.95
N ALA A 200 9.44 10.36 -7.28
CA ALA A 200 9.36 8.94 -7.56
C ALA A 200 8.60 8.63 -8.85
N PHE A 201 7.54 9.36 -9.18
CA PHE A 201 6.52 8.86 -10.12
C PHE A 201 6.13 9.81 -11.25
N PHE A 202 6.39 11.11 -11.11
CA PHE A 202 6.36 12.05 -12.22
C PHE A 202 7.70 12.14 -12.95
N VAL A 203 8.81 11.67 -12.36
CA VAL A 203 10.09 11.64 -13.06
C VAL A 203 10.05 10.74 -14.30
N ALA A 204 10.46 11.34 -15.43
CA ALA A 204 10.52 10.71 -16.74
C ALA A 204 9.21 10.09 -17.24
N GLY A 205 9.27 9.43 -18.40
CA GLY A 205 8.12 8.74 -19.01
C GLY A 205 6.93 9.68 -19.26
N THR A 206 5.72 9.13 -19.23
CA THR A 206 4.48 9.86 -19.57
C THR A 206 3.42 9.73 -18.46
N ASN A 207 3.89 9.81 -17.21
CA ASN A 207 3.12 9.68 -15.95
C ASN A 207 2.35 8.37 -15.74
N ARG A 208 2.67 7.32 -16.51
CA ARG A 208 2.19 5.95 -16.28
C ARG A 208 2.62 5.39 -14.94
N ALA A 209 3.81 5.78 -14.45
CA ALA A 209 4.31 5.35 -13.14
C ALA A 209 3.41 5.87 -12.00
N GLN A 210 3.06 7.17 -12.00
CA GLN A 210 2.16 7.72 -10.98
C GLN A 210 0.85 6.96 -10.90
N PHE A 211 0.24 6.69 -12.06
CA PHE A 211 -0.99 5.93 -12.10
C PHE A 211 -0.81 4.49 -11.60
N ARG A 212 0.19 3.76 -12.10
CA ARG A 212 0.47 2.37 -11.71
C ARG A 212 0.67 2.24 -10.21
N PHE A 213 1.56 3.04 -9.63
CA PHE A 213 1.87 2.94 -8.20
C PHE A 213 0.69 3.38 -7.33
N THR A 214 -0.16 4.28 -7.80
CA THR A 214 -1.43 4.56 -7.14
C THR A 214 -2.31 3.32 -7.05
N MET A 215 -2.49 2.60 -8.16
CA MET A 215 -3.29 1.37 -8.15
C MET A 215 -2.70 0.31 -7.23
N LEU A 216 -1.39 0.10 -7.34
CA LEU A 216 -0.69 -0.89 -6.54
C LEU A 216 -0.85 -0.62 -5.05
N ASN A 217 -0.66 0.63 -4.63
CA ASN A 217 -0.66 1.02 -3.23
C ASN A 217 -2.06 1.20 -2.64
N HIS A 218 -3.06 1.57 -3.44
CA HIS A 218 -4.37 2.03 -2.92
C HIS A 218 -5.58 1.31 -3.49
N LEU A 219 -5.42 0.54 -4.57
CA LEU A 219 -6.47 -0.33 -5.13
C LEU A 219 -6.13 -1.82 -5.00
N CYS A 220 -5.01 -2.16 -4.36
CA CYS A 220 -4.54 -3.53 -4.14
C CYS A 220 -4.42 -4.38 -5.42
N ASN A 221 -4.25 -3.74 -6.58
CA ASN A 221 -4.12 -4.36 -7.89
C ASN A 221 -3.02 -3.65 -8.68
N ASP A 222 -2.13 -4.41 -9.32
CA ASP A 222 -1.19 -3.89 -10.33
C ASP A 222 -1.79 -4.05 -11.75
N MET A 223 -1.07 -3.60 -12.77
CA MET A 223 -1.51 -3.60 -14.16
C MET A 223 -1.84 -5.00 -14.67
N GLU A 224 -1.12 -6.02 -14.21
CA GLU A 224 -1.32 -7.41 -14.60
C GLU A 224 -2.67 -7.96 -14.12
N GLN A 225 -3.16 -7.54 -12.95
CA GLN A 225 -4.47 -7.97 -12.45
C GLN A 225 -5.64 -7.31 -13.18
N VAL A 226 -5.44 -6.14 -13.79
CA VAL A 226 -6.46 -5.36 -14.50
C VAL A 226 -6.26 -5.37 -16.02
N HIS A 227 -5.51 -6.36 -16.51
CA HIS A 227 -5.23 -6.56 -17.93
C HIS A 227 -6.50 -6.99 -18.68
N ASP A 228 -7.01 -6.12 -19.57
CA ASP A 228 -8.18 -6.42 -20.40
C ASP A 228 -7.99 -6.03 -21.87
N VAL A 229 -7.69 -7.05 -22.71
CA VAL A 229 -7.51 -6.87 -24.16
C VAL A 229 -8.79 -6.55 -24.93
N ARG A 230 -9.95 -6.54 -24.28
CA ARG A 230 -11.25 -6.23 -24.91
C ARG A 230 -11.58 -4.74 -24.88
N ARG A 231 -10.81 -3.92 -24.16
CA ARG A 231 -11.01 -2.47 -24.06
C ARG A 231 -10.58 -1.77 -25.35
N ALA A 232 -11.24 -0.65 -25.65
CA ALA A 232 -10.93 0.17 -26.82
C ALA A 232 -9.50 0.76 -26.71
N PRO A 233 -8.67 0.67 -27.78
CA PRO A 233 -7.31 1.21 -27.78
C PRO A 233 -7.23 2.67 -28.23
N ASP A 234 -8.36 3.39 -28.28
CA ASP A 234 -8.50 4.74 -28.84
C ASP A 234 -7.73 5.82 -28.07
N ARG A 235 -7.39 5.56 -26.81
CA ARG A 235 -6.58 6.44 -25.96
C ARG A 235 -5.15 5.96 -25.74
N ILE A 236 -4.74 4.86 -26.38
CA ILE A 236 -3.34 4.41 -26.30
C ILE A 236 -2.47 5.33 -27.13
N ARG A 237 -1.43 5.86 -26.49
CA ARG A 237 -0.59 6.92 -27.05
C ARG A 237 0.30 6.46 -28.20
N GLN A 238 0.80 7.44 -28.94
CA GLN A 238 1.68 7.26 -30.12
C GLN A 238 3.02 6.59 -29.79
N ASP A 239 3.47 6.66 -28.53
CA ASP A 239 4.75 6.13 -28.08
C ASP A 239 4.79 4.59 -27.98
N VAL A 240 3.64 3.93 -28.02
CA VAL A 240 3.52 2.47 -27.92
C VAL A 240 3.43 1.85 -29.32
N SER A 241 4.43 1.07 -29.71
CA SER A 241 4.43 0.34 -30.98
C SER A 241 3.21 -0.59 -31.11
N ARG A 242 2.63 -0.65 -32.31
CA ARG A 242 1.56 -1.61 -32.68
C ARG A 242 2.08 -2.90 -33.29
N SER A 243 3.40 -3.02 -33.43
CA SER A 243 4.12 -4.19 -33.93
C SER A 243 5.49 -4.30 -33.24
N PRO A 244 5.52 -4.39 -31.89
CA PRO A 244 6.78 -4.46 -31.17
C PRO A 244 7.58 -5.69 -31.64
N GLY A 245 8.85 -5.50 -32.00
CA GLY A 245 9.67 -6.55 -32.59
C GLY A 245 9.18 -7.06 -33.96
N GLY A 246 8.31 -6.32 -34.65
CA GLY A 246 7.70 -6.71 -35.92
C GLY A 246 6.45 -7.60 -35.80
N ASP A 247 5.98 -7.89 -34.58
CA ASP A 247 4.83 -8.78 -34.35
C ASP A 247 3.66 -8.03 -33.70
N SER A 248 2.60 -7.77 -34.47
CA SER A 248 1.40 -7.09 -33.97
C SER A 248 0.60 -7.90 -32.96
N ARG A 249 0.78 -9.23 -32.91
CA ARG A 249 0.11 -10.08 -31.92
C ARG A 249 0.56 -9.76 -30.51
N LEU A 250 1.80 -9.30 -30.34
CA LEU A 250 2.30 -8.88 -29.03
C LEU A 250 1.54 -7.66 -28.52
N PHE A 251 1.27 -6.68 -29.38
CA PHE A 251 0.42 -5.54 -29.02
C PHE A 251 -1.01 -5.99 -28.71
N LEU A 252 -1.62 -6.78 -29.61
CA LEU A 252 -3.02 -7.19 -29.53
C LEU A 252 -3.34 -8.13 -28.36
N ASN A 253 -2.37 -8.91 -27.89
CA ASN A 253 -2.59 -9.88 -26.81
C ASN A 253 -2.00 -9.44 -25.47
N ASN A 254 -1.03 -8.52 -25.45
CA ASN A 254 -0.34 -8.13 -24.23
C ASN A 254 -0.44 -6.63 -23.97
N CYS A 255 0.11 -5.79 -24.84
CA CYS A 255 0.24 -4.35 -24.56
C CYS A 255 -1.12 -3.66 -24.44
N ILE A 256 -2.06 -3.97 -25.33
CA ILE A 256 -3.40 -3.37 -25.32
C ILE A 256 -4.12 -3.56 -23.98
N GLY A 257 -3.91 -4.69 -23.31
CA GLY A 257 -4.63 -5.02 -22.07
C GLY A 257 -4.30 -4.09 -20.90
N CYS A 258 -3.05 -3.66 -20.77
CA CYS A 258 -2.69 -2.66 -19.75
C CYS A 258 -2.92 -1.23 -20.25
N HIS A 259 -2.52 -0.94 -21.50
CA HIS A 259 -2.52 0.42 -22.01
C HIS A 259 -3.91 1.01 -22.22
N SER A 260 -4.90 0.21 -22.61
CA SER A 260 -6.26 0.71 -22.81
C SER A 260 -6.88 1.26 -21.52
N GLY A 261 -6.52 0.73 -20.35
CA GLY A 261 -6.99 1.28 -19.06
C GLY A 261 -6.08 2.38 -18.50
N MET A 262 -4.76 2.18 -18.57
CA MET A 262 -3.77 3.08 -17.97
C MET A 262 -3.60 4.41 -18.71
N ASP A 263 -3.45 4.39 -20.04
CA ASP A 263 -3.16 5.59 -20.82
C ASP A 263 -4.22 6.69 -20.71
N PRO A 264 -5.54 6.39 -20.79
CA PRO A 264 -6.55 7.43 -20.62
C PRO A 264 -6.57 7.98 -19.19
N MET A 265 -6.31 7.17 -18.17
CA MET A 265 -6.26 7.64 -16.78
C MET A 265 -5.03 8.49 -16.49
N ALA A 266 -3.87 8.11 -17.03
CA ALA A 266 -2.64 8.91 -16.93
C ALA A 266 -2.74 10.27 -17.64
N GLY A 267 -3.80 10.52 -18.41
CA GLY A 267 -4.14 11.83 -18.96
C GLY A 267 -4.36 12.89 -17.88
N ALA A 268 -4.90 12.53 -16.72
CA ALA A 268 -5.10 13.42 -15.57
C ALA A 268 -3.81 14.18 -15.15
N PHE A 269 -2.66 13.54 -15.37
CA PHE A 269 -1.35 14.06 -15.00
C PHE A 269 -0.64 14.81 -16.13
N ALA A 270 -1.29 15.10 -17.25
CA ALA A 270 -0.62 15.63 -18.46
C ALA A 270 0.14 16.94 -18.25
N TYR A 271 -0.24 17.73 -17.25
CA TYR A 271 0.38 19.02 -16.93
C TYR A 271 1.49 18.93 -15.87
N TYR A 272 1.77 17.74 -15.33
CA TYR A 272 2.75 17.52 -14.26
C TYR A 272 4.03 16.85 -14.75
N ASP A 273 5.16 17.38 -14.29
CA ASP A 273 6.48 16.78 -14.45
C ASP A 273 7.30 16.91 -13.15
N PHE A 274 8.45 16.24 -13.13
CA PHE A 274 9.49 16.46 -12.13
C PHE A 274 10.80 16.77 -12.84
N ASP A 275 11.34 17.97 -12.61
CA ASP A 275 12.61 18.38 -13.19
C ASP A 275 13.77 17.87 -12.35
N GLU A 276 14.50 16.87 -12.86
CA GLU A 276 15.66 16.28 -12.18
C GLU A 276 16.82 17.26 -12.00
N THR A 277 16.87 18.35 -12.77
CA THR A 277 17.92 19.38 -12.65
C THR A 277 17.65 20.27 -11.45
N THR A 278 16.40 20.73 -11.31
CA THR A 278 16.00 21.62 -10.21
C THR A 278 15.42 20.87 -9.00
N GLN A 279 15.21 19.56 -9.12
CA GLN A 279 14.75 18.65 -8.06
C GLN A 279 13.35 18.98 -7.51
N GLN A 280 12.47 19.53 -8.37
CA GLN A 280 11.14 19.99 -7.98
C GLN A 280 10.06 19.59 -8.99
N ILE A 281 8.82 19.66 -8.52
CA ILE A 281 7.62 19.48 -9.35
C ILE A 281 7.50 20.64 -10.33
N VAL A 282 7.16 20.32 -11.57
CA VAL A 282 6.77 21.29 -12.60
C VAL A 282 5.29 21.10 -12.91
N TYR A 283 4.53 22.17 -12.82
CA TYR A 283 3.13 22.21 -13.25
C TYR A 283 2.94 23.34 -14.26
N THR A 284 2.33 23.04 -15.41
CA THR A 284 2.06 24.04 -16.45
C THR A 284 0.61 23.96 -16.87
N GLN A 285 -0.23 24.81 -16.25
CA GLN A 285 -1.67 24.81 -16.52
C GLN A 285 -1.95 25.00 -18.01
N GLY A 286 -2.75 24.08 -18.57
CA GLY A 286 -3.18 24.16 -19.97
C GLY A 286 -2.10 23.73 -20.98
N ALA A 287 -0.95 23.22 -20.53
CA ALA A 287 0.12 22.77 -21.42
C ALA A 287 0.58 21.36 -21.06
N VAL A 288 0.38 20.43 -22.00
CA VAL A 288 0.86 19.05 -21.89
C VAL A 288 2.39 19.04 -21.82
N GLN A 289 2.95 18.32 -20.85
CA GLN A 289 4.39 18.24 -20.65
C GLN A 289 5.08 17.58 -21.84
N PRO A 290 6.24 18.10 -22.31
CA PRO A 290 6.90 17.62 -23.53
C PRO A 290 7.16 16.11 -23.57
N LYS A 291 7.38 15.50 -22.39
CA LYS A 291 7.63 14.06 -22.26
C LYS A 291 6.52 13.18 -22.84
N TYR A 292 5.27 13.66 -22.91
CA TYR A 292 4.15 12.94 -23.54
C TYR A 292 4.31 12.72 -25.05
N PHE A 293 5.22 13.45 -25.70
CA PHE A 293 5.52 13.34 -27.13
C PHE A 293 6.83 12.61 -27.42
N ASN A 294 7.46 12.01 -26.39
CA ASN A 294 8.63 11.17 -26.60
C ASN A 294 8.25 9.92 -27.40
N ASN A 295 8.97 9.67 -28.50
CA ASN A 295 8.71 8.57 -29.43
C ASN A 295 7.32 8.62 -30.09
N ASP A 296 6.77 9.81 -30.32
CA ASP A 296 5.48 10.00 -31.00
C ASP A 296 5.44 9.49 -32.46
N THR A 297 6.60 9.20 -33.04
CA THR A 297 6.71 8.54 -34.35
C THR A 297 6.62 7.01 -34.29
N ASN A 298 6.58 6.38 -33.10
CA ASN A 298 6.48 4.91 -32.99
C ASN A 298 5.17 4.38 -33.59
N PHE A 299 4.08 5.14 -33.43
CA PHE A 299 2.82 4.90 -34.10
C PHE A 299 2.06 6.24 -34.22
N GLU A 300 2.37 7.01 -35.26
CA GLU A 300 1.78 8.33 -35.51
C GLU A 300 0.24 8.36 -35.48
N PRO A 301 -0.50 7.34 -35.95
CA PRO A 301 -1.96 7.31 -35.83
C PRO A 301 -2.49 7.07 -34.40
N GLY A 302 -1.61 6.86 -33.41
CA GLY A 302 -1.98 6.69 -32.01
C GLY A 302 -2.55 7.95 -31.38
N TYR A 303 -3.05 7.82 -30.15
CA TYR A 303 -3.63 8.96 -29.45
C TYR A 303 -2.56 10.01 -29.11
N ARG A 304 -2.80 11.25 -29.51
CA ARG A 304 -1.97 12.39 -29.12
C ARG A 304 -2.62 13.11 -27.94
N THR A 305 -1.93 13.16 -26.81
CA THR A 305 -2.42 13.88 -25.62
C THR A 305 -2.48 15.38 -25.89
N THR A 306 -3.68 15.96 -25.76
CA THR A 306 -3.94 17.38 -26.07
C THR A 306 -4.19 18.22 -24.82
N ASP A 307 -4.64 17.59 -23.75
CA ASP A 307 -5.05 18.21 -22.49
C ASP A 307 -4.91 17.18 -21.34
N ASP A 308 -5.41 17.55 -20.16
CA ASP A 308 -5.47 16.74 -18.95
C ASP A 308 -6.76 15.92 -18.81
N SER A 309 -7.46 15.65 -19.92
CA SER A 309 -8.67 14.82 -19.90
C SER A 309 -8.34 13.37 -19.57
N TRP A 310 -9.17 12.74 -18.74
CA TRP A 310 -9.08 11.32 -18.42
C TRP A 310 -10.40 10.58 -18.61
N MET A 311 -10.29 9.27 -18.81
CA MET A 311 -11.42 8.35 -18.96
C MET A 311 -11.11 7.01 -18.30
N ASN A 312 -12.07 6.46 -17.58
CA ASN A 312 -11.94 5.18 -16.91
C ASN A 312 -12.72 4.08 -17.64
N TYR A 313 -12.05 3.25 -18.43
CA TYR A 313 -12.70 2.12 -19.11
C TYR A 313 -13.00 0.93 -18.19
N TRP A 314 -12.35 0.83 -17.02
CA TRP A 314 -12.55 -0.25 -16.04
C TRP A 314 -13.87 -0.16 -15.29
N ARG A 315 -14.65 0.90 -15.52
CA ARG A 315 -16.03 0.99 -15.05
C ARG A 315 -16.96 -0.01 -15.72
N ASN A 316 -16.52 -0.63 -16.81
CA ASN A 316 -17.25 -1.64 -17.56
C ASN A 316 -16.39 -2.87 -17.78
N GLY A 317 -17.02 -4.03 -17.94
CA GLY A 317 -16.32 -5.27 -18.24
C GLY A 317 -15.81 -5.97 -16.99
N GLN A 318 -14.69 -6.69 -17.11
CA GLN A 318 -14.22 -7.56 -16.03
C GLN A 318 -13.70 -6.77 -14.83
N ASP A 319 -13.12 -5.58 -15.03
CA ASP A 319 -12.47 -4.79 -13.97
C ASP A 319 -13.42 -3.89 -13.18
N GLN A 320 -14.73 -3.99 -13.42
CA GLN A 320 -15.75 -3.23 -12.68
C GLN A 320 -15.83 -3.60 -11.20
N PHE A 321 -15.26 -4.76 -10.80
CA PHE A 321 -15.23 -5.21 -9.40
C PHE A 321 -14.41 -4.28 -8.49
N LEU A 322 -13.60 -3.38 -9.06
CA LEU A 322 -12.85 -2.36 -8.31
C LEU A 322 -13.75 -1.32 -7.61
N GLY A 323 -15.06 -1.34 -7.85
CA GLY A 323 -16.03 -0.59 -7.04
C GLY A 323 -16.20 0.87 -7.42
N TRP A 324 -16.00 1.21 -8.70
CA TRP A 324 -16.13 2.59 -9.20
C TRP A 324 -17.54 3.18 -9.01
N ASP A 325 -17.65 4.36 -8.39
CA ASP A 325 -18.94 5.01 -8.08
C ASP A 325 -19.83 5.23 -9.31
N THR A 326 -20.91 4.44 -9.42
CA THR A 326 -21.86 4.42 -10.55
C THR A 326 -22.55 5.75 -10.83
N ASN A 327 -22.54 6.69 -9.87
CA ASN A 327 -23.15 8.02 -10.04
C ASN A 327 -22.23 9.02 -10.75
N LEU A 328 -20.93 8.73 -10.87
CA LEU A 328 -19.97 9.57 -11.59
C LEU A 328 -19.86 9.17 -13.07
N THR A 329 -19.47 10.12 -13.91
CA THR A 329 -19.37 9.94 -15.38
C THR A 329 -18.24 9.00 -15.81
N GLY A 330 -17.23 8.79 -14.95
CA GLY A 330 -16.02 8.04 -15.30
C GLY A 330 -15.09 8.78 -16.26
N THR A 331 -15.25 10.10 -16.37
CA THR A 331 -14.42 11.01 -17.17
C THR A 331 -14.21 12.30 -16.39
N GLY A 332 -13.14 13.03 -16.68
CA GLY A 332 -12.85 14.31 -16.04
C GLY A 332 -11.63 15.00 -16.63
N ASN A 333 -11.22 16.08 -15.96
CA ASN A 333 -10.04 16.88 -16.28
C ASN A 333 -9.20 17.07 -15.03
N GLY A 334 -7.89 16.97 -15.18
CA GLY A 334 -6.93 17.12 -14.09
C GLY A 334 -6.87 15.90 -13.18
N ALA A 335 -5.90 15.96 -12.27
CA ALA A 335 -5.70 15.00 -11.19
C ALA A 335 -6.66 15.26 -10.03
#